data_AF-A0A5S3WZS6-F1
#
_entry.id   AF-A0A5S3WZS6-F1
#
_cell.length_a   1.000
_cell.length_b   1.000
_cell.length_c   1.000
_cell.angle_alpha   90.00
_cell.angle_beta   90.00
_cell.angle_gamma   90.00
#
_symmetry.space_group_name_H-M   'P 1'
#
loop_
_entity.id
_entity.type
_entity.pdbx_description
1 polymer ?
#
loop_
_entity_poly.entity_id
_entity_poly.type
_entity_poly.pdbx_seq_one_letter_code
_entity_poly.pdbx_strand_id
1 'polypeptide(L)'
;MKKLLLPCVIAATFGAKANEQQLPHTFQANTPAKAAEVNENFNYLLQAITTADDDAQTQIGIISGTLTLLGQSLEQQGQTLTATSNTLTTHGGNISMLQSLSNTQSEQLTQLQTASANHTVYYGELASALAAQSSSLNGLSSQLSDLQAGLQTTNSQLSSTQGTVRAHGELLTSQGTSLANNTNQITQLNAQQTEQSARLTQLKDQVSTFNTTQSTLNQATTTQMSALNAQLGDLNTQVAKAENQVTINTGQISQLSLEAATQLAIVAELENTTASHSTSLTALTAEQSALSAKQQKLDQDLSALDTGVMDLSNAVNSNTSAVASMKTSVDSVQNTMTQHSARLTELEKEPEPYPTYDEMIDPHKPEHEFVYNYRPASLGQEITVGDRQYRMFRLPVIDMETNRKYGIDLPLGGPRYYANLNTNHNCQTFKHQPSVDIGGGAKAIFSIRYNDYRNYNFSSGELETRYYGTNGSVSVDIKIGNYTCFSFWVGDSKRLDEGQAEIQPGDYDLTDNAEWITKGDRMDEFPDMSELGHYIRVVAL
;
A
#
# COMPACT_ATOMS: atom_id res chain seq x y z
N MET A 1 -35.52 -177.54 30.94
CA MET A 1 -36.34 -178.60 31.57
C MET A 1 -37.53 -178.91 30.67
N LYS A 2 -37.64 -180.14 30.16
CA LYS A 2 -38.89 -180.73 29.63
C LYS A 2 -38.92 -182.20 30.08
N LYS A 3 -40.12 -182.78 30.23
CA LYS A 3 -40.32 -183.99 31.02
C LYS A 3 -39.77 -185.26 30.35
N LEU A 4 -39.24 -186.14 31.20
CA LEU A 4 -39.06 -187.55 30.92
C LEU A 4 -40.42 -188.18 30.57
N LEU A 5 -40.47 -189.05 29.55
CA LEU A 5 -41.59 -189.94 29.28
C LEU A 5 -41.02 -191.31 28.90
N LEU A 6 -41.25 -192.31 29.74
CA LEU A 6 -40.72 -193.66 29.60
C LEU A 6 -41.88 -194.66 29.49
N PRO A 7 -42.07 -195.29 28.32
CA PRO A 7 -42.94 -196.46 28.16
C PRO A 7 -42.14 -197.69 27.71
N CYS A 8 -42.53 -198.92 28.02
CA CYS A 8 -43.35 -199.40 29.13
C CYS A 8 -42.98 -200.88 29.36
N VAL A 9 -42.81 -201.32 30.60
CA VAL A 9 -42.52 -202.75 30.87
C VAL A 9 -43.82 -203.54 30.78
N ILE A 10 -43.99 -204.31 29.71
CA ILE A 10 -45.09 -205.29 29.60
C ILE A 10 -44.67 -206.57 30.33
N ALA A 11 -45.25 -206.81 31.49
CA ALA A 11 -45.10 -208.07 32.21
C ALA A 11 -46.09 -209.11 31.65
N ALA A 12 -45.56 -210.20 31.08
CA ALA A 12 -46.36 -211.34 30.65
C ALA A 12 -46.44 -212.39 31.78
N THR A 13 -47.49 -212.35 32.59
CA THR A 13 -47.74 -213.33 33.64
C THR A 13 -48.47 -214.56 33.09
N PHE A 14 -47.77 -215.69 32.95
CA PHE A 14 -48.39 -216.97 32.57
C PHE A 14 -48.94 -217.69 33.81
N GLY A 15 -50.25 -217.56 34.03
CA GLY A 15 -50.99 -218.30 35.05
C GLY A 15 -51.62 -219.56 34.45
N ALA A 16 -51.28 -220.73 34.99
CA ALA A 16 -51.77 -222.01 34.48
C ALA A 16 -53.23 -222.30 34.84
N LYS A 17 -53.88 -223.16 34.04
CA LYS A 17 -55.00 -224.00 34.47
C LYS A 17 -54.81 -225.44 34.02
N ALA A 18 -54.02 -226.19 34.78
CA ALA A 18 -54.18 -227.64 34.81
C ALA A 18 -55.50 -227.94 35.54
N ASN A 19 -56.58 -228.11 34.78
CA ASN A 19 -57.78 -228.71 35.35
C ASN A 19 -57.47 -230.18 35.64
N GLU A 20 -57.81 -230.65 36.85
CA GLU A 20 -57.96 -232.07 37.13
C GLU A 20 -59.20 -232.58 36.38
N GLN A 21 -59.06 -232.77 35.06
CA GLN A 21 -60.12 -233.32 34.24
C GLN A 21 -60.31 -234.78 34.65
N GLN A 22 -61.40 -235.04 35.36
CA GLN A 22 -61.89 -236.39 35.58
C GLN A 22 -61.98 -237.08 34.21
N LEU A 23 -61.13 -238.09 34.01
CA LEU A 23 -61.28 -239.04 32.91
C LEU A 23 -62.73 -239.52 32.92
N PRO A 24 -63.46 -239.50 31.78
CA PRO A 24 -64.90 -239.79 31.77
C PRO A 24 -65.25 -241.14 32.40
N HIS A 25 -64.29 -242.08 32.44
CA HIS A 25 -64.40 -243.32 33.22
C HIS A 25 -63.19 -243.53 34.14
N THR A 26 -63.46 -243.87 35.40
CA THR A 26 -62.47 -244.29 36.39
C THR A 26 -62.58 -245.79 36.67
N PHE A 27 -61.45 -246.50 36.60
CA PHE A 27 -61.41 -247.96 36.77
C PHE A 27 -60.87 -248.36 38.15
N GLN A 28 -61.61 -249.22 38.86
CA GLN A 28 -61.13 -249.88 40.07
C GLN A 28 -60.58 -251.27 39.75
N ALA A 29 -59.54 -251.68 40.48
CA ALA A 29 -58.89 -252.98 40.29
C ALA A 29 -59.87 -254.16 40.50
N ASN A 30 -59.57 -255.29 39.86
CA ASN A 30 -60.34 -256.55 39.92
C ASN A 30 -61.81 -256.48 39.46
N THR A 31 -62.27 -255.37 38.88
CA THR A 31 -63.59 -255.26 38.24
C THR A 31 -63.42 -255.21 36.70
N PRO A 32 -64.17 -256.01 35.90
CA PRO A 32 -64.09 -255.94 34.44
C PRO A 32 -64.61 -254.61 33.88
N ALA A 33 -63.69 -253.72 33.49
CA ALA A 33 -63.97 -252.49 32.75
C ALA A 33 -64.27 -252.78 31.26
N LYS A 34 -65.07 -251.93 30.60
CA LYS A 34 -65.43 -252.13 29.18
C LYS A 34 -64.47 -251.36 28.27
N ALA A 35 -64.10 -251.96 27.14
CA ALA A 35 -63.16 -251.35 26.19
C ALA A 35 -63.61 -249.98 25.63
N ALA A 36 -64.92 -249.72 25.56
CA ALA A 36 -65.47 -248.41 25.16
C ALA A 36 -65.06 -247.29 26.13
N GLU A 37 -65.11 -247.57 27.43
CA GLU A 37 -64.81 -246.64 28.52
C GLU A 37 -63.32 -246.22 28.49
N VAL A 38 -62.43 -247.12 28.08
CA VAL A 38 -60.99 -246.87 27.90
C VAL A 38 -60.72 -245.99 26.67
N ASN A 39 -61.44 -246.19 25.57
CA ASN A 39 -61.27 -245.41 24.34
C ASN A 39 -61.72 -243.95 24.49
N GLU A 40 -62.75 -243.67 25.29
CA GLU A 40 -63.16 -242.29 25.60
C GLU A 40 -62.06 -241.54 26.36
N ASN A 41 -61.41 -242.18 27.34
CA ASN A 41 -60.26 -241.61 28.05
C ASN A 41 -59.09 -241.28 27.10
N PHE A 42 -58.79 -242.14 26.11
CA PHE A 42 -57.73 -241.88 25.12
C PHE A 42 -58.09 -240.76 24.14
N ASN A 43 -59.32 -240.70 23.63
CA ASN A 43 -59.77 -239.61 22.75
C ASN A 43 -59.72 -238.25 23.48
N TYR A 44 -60.09 -238.23 24.77
CA TYR A 44 -60.04 -237.04 25.61
C TYR A 44 -58.60 -236.54 25.80
N LEU A 45 -57.65 -237.44 26.09
CA LEU A 45 -56.23 -237.13 26.19
C LEU A 45 -55.66 -236.61 24.86
N LEU A 46 -56.02 -237.22 23.73
CA LEU A 46 -55.57 -236.80 22.41
C LEU A 46 -56.01 -235.36 22.09
N GLN A 47 -57.28 -235.03 22.37
CA GLN A 47 -57.82 -233.70 22.10
C GLN A 47 -57.18 -232.62 23.00
N ALA A 48 -56.92 -232.94 24.28
CA ALA A 48 -56.19 -232.05 25.19
C ALA A 48 -54.74 -231.79 24.74
N ILE A 49 -54.06 -232.79 24.16
CA ILE A 49 -52.70 -232.64 23.61
C ILE A 49 -52.70 -231.70 22.39
N THR A 50 -53.66 -231.84 21.46
CA THR A 50 -53.73 -230.96 20.29
C THR A 50 -53.91 -229.49 20.66
N THR A 51 -54.79 -229.18 21.63
CA THR A 51 -55.01 -227.79 22.08
C THR A 51 -53.76 -227.15 22.69
N ALA A 52 -52.86 -227.93 23.30
CA ALA A 52 -51.63 -227.41 23.89
C ALA A 52 -50.54 -227.05 22.86
N ASP A 53 -50.56 -227.66 21.65
CA ASP A 53 -49.58 -227.38 20.59
C ASP A 53 -49.91 -226.08 19.84
N ASP A 54 -51.19 -225.84 19.51
CA ASP A 54 -51.66 -224.60 18.86
C ASP A 54 -51.34 -223.34 19.71
N ASP A 55 -51.53 -223.42 21.04
CA ASP A 55 -51.18 -222.35 21.99
C ASP A 55 -49.67 -222.09 22.03
N ALA A 56 -48.84 -223.14 21.91
CA ALA A 56 -47.39 -223.03 21.89
C ALA A 56 -46.87 -222.37 20.61
N GLN A 57 -47.38 -222.78 19.44
CA GLN A 57 -47.03 -222.17 18.14
C GLN A 57 -47.43 -220.68 18.11
N THR A 58 -48.60 -220.34 18.66
CA THR A 58 -49.09 -218.96 18.76
C THR A 58 -48.12 -218.07 19.56
N GLN A 59 -47.60 -218.56 20.69
CA GLN A 59 -46.61 -217.82 21.48
C GLN A 59 -45.26 -217.65 20.78
N ILE A 60 -44.79 -218.67 20.05
CA ILE A 60 -43.53 -218.59 19.27
C ILE A 60 -43.63 -217.47 18.21
N GLY A 61 -44.78 -217.33 17.54
CA GLY A 61 -45.04 -216.23 16.61
C GLY A 61 -44.93 -214.84 17.26
N ILE A 62 -45.51 -214.66 18.45
CA ILE A 62 -45.47 -213.39 19.21
C ILE A 62 -44.04 -213.05 19.65
N ILE A 63 -43.29 -214.04 20.16
CA ILE A 63 -41.90 -213.85 20.60
C ILE A 63 -41.00 -213.47 19.41
N SER A 64 -41.16 -214.14 18.27
CA SER A 64 -40.39 -213.85 17.04
C SER A 64 -40.61 -212.41 16.56
N GLY A 65 -41.86 -211.97 16.43
CA GLY A 65 -42.18 -210.58 16.05
C GLY A 65 -41.66 -209.54 17.04
N THR A 66 -41.70 -209.85 18.35
CA THR A 66 -41.17 -208.96 19.40
C THR A 66 -39.65 -208.78 19.28
N LEU A 67 -38.91 -209.85 18.96
CA LEU A 67 -37.45 -209.80 18.83
C LEU A 67 -37.01 -208.94 17.63
N THR A 68 -37.74 -209.03 16.50
CA THR A 68 -37.50 -208.18 15.32
C THR A 68 -37.68 -206.68 15.63
N LEU A 69 -38.73 -206.31 16.37
CA LEU A 69 -38.97 -204.93 16.79
C LEU A 69 -37.85 -204.41 17.72
N LEU A 70 -37.32 -205.26 18.60
CA LEU A 70 -36.22 -204.88 19.49
C LEU A 70 -34.91 -204.60 18.72
N GLY A 71 -34.62 -205.42 17.69
CA GLY A 71 -33.48 -205.21 16.79
C GLY A 71 -33.56 -203.88 16.03
N GLN A 72 -34.73 -203.59 15.43
CA GLN A 72 -34.99 -202.31 14.75
C GLN A 72 -34.84 -201.11 15.69
N SER A 73 -35.31 -201.22 16.94
CA SER A 73 -35.16 -200.16 17.94
C SER A 73 -33.70 -199.90 18.33
N LEU A 74 -32.86 -200.93 18.42
CA LEU A 74 -31.43 -200.78 18.71
C LEU A 74 -30.67 -200.11 17.56
N GLU A 75 -30.96 -200.51 16.32
CA GLU A 75 -30.36 -199.88 15.14
C GLU A 75 -30.75 -198.40 15.01
N GLN A 76 -32.02 -198.08 15.29
CA GLN A 76 -32.52 -196.70 15.33
C GLN A 76 -31.85 -195.87 16.45
N GLN A 77 -31.54 -196.47 17.61
CA GLN A 77 -30.75 -195.80 18.65
C GLN A 77 -29.29 -195.56 18.21
N GLY A 78 -28.65 -196.53 17.54
CA GLY A 78 -27.29 -196.37 16.99
C GLY A 78 -27.18 -195.23 15.97
N GLN A 79 -28.17 -195.13 15.07
CA GLN A 79 -28.29 -194.02 14.13
C GLN A 79 -28.50 -192.68 14.87
N THR A 80 -29.38 -192.65 15.88
CA THR A 80 -29.65 -191.46 16.71
C THR A 80 -28.41 -190.98 17.47
N LEU A 81 -27.63 -191.91 18.04
CA LEU A 81 -26.40 -191.59 18.77
C LEU A 81 -25.31 -191.04 17.82
N THR A 82 -25.20 -191.61 16.63
CA THR A 82 -24.29 -191.12 15.57
C THR A 82 -24.67 -189.71 15.12
N ALA A 83 -25.95 -189.46 14.86
CA ALA A 83 -26.46 -188.13 14.55
C ALA A 83 -26.21 -187.12 15.69
N THR A 84 -26.33 -187.56 16.95
CA THR A 84 -26.05 -186.74 18.14
C THR A 84 -24.56 -186.40 18.25
N SER A 85 -23.66 -187.36 17.99
CA SER A 85 -22.21 -187.14 17.99
C SER A 85 -21.77 -186.16 16.90
N ASN A 86 -22.31 -186.32 15.68
CA ASN A 86 -22.09 -185.38 14.58
C ASN A 86 -22.60 -183.98 14.95
N THR A 87 -23.80 -183.89 15.52
CA THR A 87 -24.38 -182.64 16.00
C THR A 87 -23.50 -181.97 17.06
N LEU A 88 -22.97 -182.72 18.03
CA LEU A 88 -22.08 -182.20 19.06
C LEU A 88 -20.74 -181.70 18.49
N THR A 89 -20.21 -182.40 17.48
CA THR A 89 -19.02 -181.98 16.73
C THR A 89 -19.26 -180.66 16.00
N THR A 90 -20.41 -180.51 15.33
CA THR A 90 -20.85 -179.24 14.73
C THR A 90 -21.01 -178.14 15.78
N HIS A 91 -21.54 -178.45 16.97
CA HIS A 91 -21.63 -177.47 18.06
C HIS A 91 -20.26 -177.04 18.57
N GLY A 92 -19.28 -177.95 18.67
CA GLY A 92 -17.89 -177.61 18.98
C GLY A 92 -17.29 -176.65 17.96
N GLY A 93 -17.45 -176.94 16.66
CA GLY A 93 -17.02 -176.03 15.59
C GLY A 93 -17.70 -174.66 15.66
N ASN A 94 -19.02 -174.62 15.91
CA ASN A 94 -19.78 -173.39 16.08
C ASN A 94 -19.30 -172.57 17.31
N ILE A 95 -18.97 -173.22 18.43
CA ILE A 95 -18.42 -172.56 19.62
C ILE A 95 -17.06 -171.93 19.31
N SER A 96 -16.16 -172.64 18.62
CA SER A 96 -14.86 -172.07 18.20
C SER A 96 -15.02 -170.89 17.24
N MET A 97 -15.98 -170.94 16.30
CA MET A 97 -16.29 -169.81 15.41
C MET A 97 -16.87 -168.62 16.19
N LEU A 98 -17.75 -168.86 17.17
CA LEU A 98 -18.31 -167.81 18.04
C LEU A 98 -17.24 -167.18 18.95
N GLN A 99 -16.30 -167.97 19.47
CA GLN A 99 -15.15 -167.46 20.24
C GLN A 99 -14.23 -166.60 19.36
N SER A 100 -13.91 -167.05 18.14
CA SER A 100 -13.12 -166.26 17.19
C SER A 100 -13.83 -164.94 16.85
N LEU A 101 -15.13 -164.99 16.55
CA LEU A 101 -15.94 -163.80 16.28
C LEU A 101 -15.99 -162.84 17.47
N SER A 102 -16.15 -163.36 18.70
CA SER A 102 -16.15 -162.56 19.92
C SER A 102 -14.82 -161.87 20.17
N ASN A 103 -13.69 -162.53 19.86
CA ASN A 103 -12.37 -161.93 19.97
C ASN A 103 -12.20 -160.80 18.94
N THR A 104 -12.51 -161.06 17.67
CA THR A 104 -12.48 -160.03 16.60
C THR A 104 -13.40 -158.85 16.91
N GLN A 105 -14.59 -159.09 17.47
CA GLN A 105 -15.50 -158.01 17.90
C GLN A 105 -14.94 -157.19 19.08
N SER A 106 -14.25 -157.83 20.02
CA SER A 106 -13.58 -157.14 21.14
C SER A 106 -12.40 -156.28 20.65
N GLU A 107 -11.60 -156.80 19.70
CA GLU A 107 -10.54 -156.05 19.02
C GLU A 107 -11.09 -154.85 18.24
N GLN A 108 -12.15 -155.06 17.44
CA GLN A 108 -12.84 -153.98 16.71
C GLN A 108 -13.42 -152.92 17.65
N LEU A 109 -14.04 -153.32 18.77
CA LEU A 109 -14.55 -152.39 19.78
C LEU A 109 -13.42 -151.57 20.41
N THR A 110 -12.29 -152.21 20.73
CA THR A 110 -11.09 -151.53 21.27
C THR A 110 -10.52 -150.53 20.27
N GLN A 111 -10.44 -150.89 18.98
CA GLN A 111 -10.01 -150.00 17.90
C GLN A 111 -10.98 -148.81 17.72
N LEU A 112 -12.28 -149.04 17.75
CA LEU A 112 -13.31 -147.99 17.68
C LEU A 112 -13.28 -147.05 18.89
N GLN A 113 -13.06 -147.57 20.10
CA GLN A 113 -12.87 -146.77 21.31
C GLN A 113 -11.61 -145.90 21.21
N THR A 114 -10.50 -146.47 20.72
CA THR A 114 -9.24 -145.73 20.49
C THR A 114 -9.42 -144.63 19.43
N ALA A 115 -10.09 -144.94 18.31
CA ALA A 115 -10.40 -143.96 17.27
C ALA A 115 -11.32 -142.84 17.79
N SER A 116 -12.34 -143.17 18.60
CA SER A 116 -13.23 -142.19 19.23
C SER A 116 -12.50 -141.29 20.23
N ALA A 117 -11.56 -141.83 21.01
CA ALA A 117 -10.72 -141.04 21.91
C ALA A 117 -9.81 -140.08 21.12
N ASN A 118 -9.16 -140.58 20.07
CA ASN A 118 -8.30 -139.77 19.19
C ASN A 118 -9.09 -138.65 18.48
N HIS A 119 -10.30 -138.94 17.99
CA HIS A 119 -11.20 -137.93 17.43
C HIS A 119 -11.63 -136.90 18.49
N THR A 120 -11.87 -137.31 19.74
CA THR A 120 -12.22 -136.39 20.82
C THR A 120 -11.08 -135.42 21.12
N VAL A 121 -9.84 -135.89 21.14
CA VAL A 121 -8.64 -135.03 21.26
C VAL A 121 -8.55 -134.08 20.06
N TYR A 122 -8.62 -134.60 18.84
CA TYR A 122 -8.53 -133.81 17.60
C TYR A 122 -9.61 -132.70 17.53
N TYR A 123 -10.85 -132.98 17.93
CA TYR A 123 -11.89 -131.94 17.99
C TYR A 123 -11.65 -130.91 19.10
N GLY A 124 -11.04 -131.30 20.22
CA GLY A 124 -10.60 -130.36 21.27
C GLY A 124 -9.47 -129.45 20.81
N GLU A 125 -8.48 -129.99 20.09
CA GLU A 125 -7.40 -129.22 19.45
C GLU A 125 -7.95 -128.25 18.39
N LEU A 126 -8.85 -128.73 17.52
CA LEU A 126 -9.50 -127.92 16.48
C LEU A 126 -10.35 -126.79 17.07
N ALA A 127 -11.12 -127.06 18.14
CA ALA A 127 -11.89 -126.03 18.85
C ALA A 127 -10.97 -124.99 19.51
N SER A 128 -9.84 -125.43 20.08
CA SER A 128 -8.83 -124.53 20.68
C SER A 128 -8.16 -123.65 19.62
N ALA A 129 -7.80 -124.22 18.47
CA ALA A 129 -7.25 -123.49 17.32
C ALA A 129 -8.24 -122.45 16.77
N LEU A 130 -9.52 -122.82 16.64
CA LEU A 130 -10.58 -121.91 16.20
C LEU A 130 -10.82 -120.76 17.20
N ALA A 131 -10.79 -121.04 18.51
CA ALA A 131 -10.89 -120.02 19.56
C ALA A 131 -9.68 -119.05 19.54
N ALA A 132 -8.47 -119.57 19.34
CA ALA A 132 -7.28 -118.75 19.16
C ALA A 132 -7.37 -117.87 17.90
N GLN A 133 -7.82 -118.43 16.77
CA GLN A 133 -7.99 -117.69 15.51
C GLN A 133 -9.08 -116.62 15.61
N SER A 134 -10.21 -116.90 16.27
CA SER A 134 -11.25 -115.91 16.57
C SER A 134 -10.72 -114.78 17.45
N SER A 135 -9.92 -115.10 18.47
CA SER A 135 -9.25 -114.10 19.32
C SER A 135 -8.28 -113.22 18.51
N SER A 136 -7.51 -113.81 17.59
CA SER A 136 -6.63 -113.07 16.68
C SER A 136 -7.40 -112.15 15.72
N LEU A 137 -8.52 -112.61 15.16
CA LEU A 137 -9.39 -111.80 14.29
C LEU A 137 -10.00 -110.62 15.05
N ASN A 138 -10.42 -110.81 16.31
CA ASN A 138 -10.92 -109.72 17.16
C ASN A 138 -9.81 -108.69 17.45
N GLY A 139 -8.58 -109.14 17.71
CA GLY A 139 -7.43 -108.25 17.88
C GLY A 139 -7.12 -107.42 16.62
N LEU A 140 -7.10 -108.05 15.45
CA LEU A 140 -6.94 -107.37 14.16
C LEU A 140 -8.09 -106.38 13.87
N SER A 141 -9.32 -106.72 14.25
CA SER A 141 -10.48 -105.83 14.10
C SER A 141 -10.40 -104.58 14.99
N SER A 142 -9.85 -104.70 16.21
CA SER A 142 -9.54 -103.54 17.05
C SER A 142 -8.48 -102.67 16.39
N GLN A 143 -7.34 -103.26 16.00
CA GLN A 143 -6.24 -102.54 15.35
C GLN A 143 -6.68 -101.80 14.08
N LEU A 144 -7.58 -102.41 13.28
CA LEU A 144 -8.17 -101.75 12.11
C LEU A 144 -9.06 -100.56 12.49
N SER A 145 -9.82 -100.67 13.58
CA SER A 145 -10.66 -99.58 14.09
C SER A 145 -9.82 -98.42 14.62
N ASP A 146 -8.74 -98.73 15.36
CA ASP A 146 -7.78 -97.75 15.87
C ASP A 146 -7.06 -97.01 14.72
N LEU A 147 -6.66 -97.74 13.67
CA LEU A 147 -6.08 -97.17 12.44
C LEU A 147 -7.07 -96.27 11.69
N GLN A 148 -8.36 -96.63 11.63
CA GLN A 148 -9.40 -95.80 11.02
C GLN A 148 -9.62 -94.50 11.81
N ALA A 149 -9.65 -94.54 13.14
CA ALA A 149 -9.74 -93.36 13.99
C ALA A 149 -8.49 -92.45 13.87
N GLY A 150 -7.30 -93.05 13.80
CA GLY A 150 -6.04 -92.34 13.53
C GLY A 150 -6.00 -91.64 12.17
N LEU A 151 -6.54 -92.30 11.12
CA LEU A 151 -6.65 -91.72 9.78
C LEU A 151 -7.66 -90.55 9.74
N GLN A 152 -8.82 -90.68 10.40
CA GLN A 152 -9.80 -89.58 10.52
C GLN A 152 -9.21 -88.38 11.26
N THR A 153 -8.43 -88.62 12.32
CA THR A 153 -7.73 -87.58 13.08
C THR A 153 -6.69 -86.87 12.21
N THR A 154 -5.85 -87.63 11.50
CA THR A 154 -4.83 -87.10 10.58
C THR A 154 -5.46 -86.28 9.45
N ASN A 155 -6.54 -86.75 8.84
CA ASN A 155 -7.26 -85.99 7.80
C ASN A 155 -7.83 -84.67 8.34
N SER A 156 -8.37 -84.67 9.56
CA SER A 156 -8.89 -83.46 10.22
C SER A 156 -7.77 -82.43 10.48
N GLN A 157 -6.61 -82.90 10.94
CA GLN A 157 -5.41 -82.08 11.12
C GLN A 157 -4.88 -81.53 9.78
N LEU A 158 -4.89 -82.33 8.71
CA LEU A 158 -4.51 -81.91 7.37
C LEU A 158 -5.43 -80.82 6.83
N SER A 159 -6.76 -80.98 6.93
CA SER A 159 -7.71 -79.94 6.51
C SER A 159 -7.59 -78.65 7.32
N SER A 160 -7.34 -78.75 8.64
CA SER A 160 -7.04 -77.57 9.47
C SER A 160 -5.75 -76.87 9.01
N THR A 161 -4.71 -77.64 8.69
CA THR A 161 -3.42 -77.11 8.21
C THR A 161 -3.56 -76.44 6.84
N GLN A 162 -4.33 -77.05 5.92
CA GLN A 162 -4.67 -76.46 4.62
C GLN A 162 -5.43 -75.13 4.79
N GLY A 163 -6.37 -75.06 5.73
CA GLY A 163 -7.07 -73.82 6.09
C GLY A 163 -6.11 -72.71 6.56
N THR A 164 -5.18 -73.03 7.46
CA THR A 164 -4.15 -72.10 7.95
C THR A 164 -3.22 -71.62 6.84
N VAL A 165 -2.74 -72.53 5.98
CA VAL A 165 -1.90 -72.19 4.82
C VAL A 165 -2.64 -71.28 3.84
N ARG A 166 -3.94 -71.52 3.59
CA ARG A 166 -4.78 -70.67 2.75
C ARG A 166 -4.90 -69.25 3.32
N ALA A 167 -5.16 -69.13 4.62
CA ALA A 167 -5.24 -67.84 5.32
C ALA A 167 -3.90 -67.07 5.33
N HIS A 168 -2.77 -67.77 5.48
CA HIS A 168 -1.45 -67.16 5.34
C HIS A 168 -1.18 -66.67 3.91
N GLY A 169 -1.66 -67.40 2.88
CA GLY A 169 -1.58 -66.95 1.47
C GLY A 169 -2.40 -65.68 1.20
N GLU A 170 -3.61 -65.59 1.75
CA GLU A 170 -4.46 -64.39 1.70
C GLU A 170 -3.78 -63.19 2.40
N LEU A 171 -3.20 -63.41 3.59
CA LEU A 171 -2.45 -62.39 4.33
C LEU A 171 -1.22 -61.89 3.57
N LEU A 172 -0.42 -62.80 2.99
CA LEU A 172 0.77 -62.45 2.20
C LEU A 172 0.40 -61.65 0.95
N THR A 173 -0.73 -62.00 0.31
CA THR A 173 -1.26 -61.24 -0.84
C THR A 173 -1.64 -59.81 -0.42
N SER A 174 -2.36 -59.66 0.70
CA SER A 174 -2.71 -58.35 1.25
C SER A 174 -1.48 -57.51 1.61
N GLN A 175 -0.46 -58.12 2.24
CA GLN A 175 0.80 -57.47 2.58
C GLN A 175 1.56 -57.03 1.32
N GLY A 176 1.60 -57.86 0.27
CA GLY A 176 2.19 -57.51 -1.02
C GLY A 176 1.52 -56.29 -1.67
N THR A 177 0.18 -56.23 -1.66
CA THR A 177 -0.57 -55.05 -2.14
C THR A 177 -0.28 -53.81 -1.30
N SER A 178 -0.21 -53.93 0.03
CA SER A 178 0.17 -52.81 0.91
C SER A 178 1.58 -52.30 0.64
N LEU A 179 2.56 -53.19 0.44
CA LEU A 179 3.93 -52.82 0.08
C LEU A 179 4.03 -52.11 -1.27
N ALA A 180 3.27 -52.57 -2.28
CA ALA A 180 3.21 -51.91 -3.59
C ALA A 180 2.61 -50.49 -3.47
N ASN A 181 1.53 -50.32 -2.71
CA ASN A 181 0.92 -49.01 -2.46
C ASN A 181 1.88 -48.05 -1.73
N ASN A 182 2.56 -48.52 -0.68
CA ASN A 182 3.55 -47.73 0.05
C ASN A 182 4.74 -47.33 -0.85
N THR A 183 5.19 -48.24 -1.74
CA THR A 183 6.26 -47.96 -2.72
C THR A 183 5.86 -46.86 -3.71
N ASN A 184 4.61 -46.89 -4.18
CA ASN A 184 4.06 -45.83 -5.04
C ASN A 184 3.97 -44.48 -4.31
N GLN A 185 3.54 -44.46 -3.05
CA GLN A 185 3.50 -43.25 -2.23
C GLN A 185 4.90 -42.66 -1.99
N ILE A 186 5.90 -43.50 -1.65
CA ILE A 186 7.30 -43.08 -1.49
C ILE A 186 7.83 -42.48 -2.80
N THR A 187 7.51 -43.09 -3.94
CA THR A 187 7.91 -42.59 -5.27
C THR A 187 7.31 -41.20 -5.55
N GLN A 188 6.04 -40.98 -5.21
CA GLN A 188 5.38 -39.68 -5.36
C GLN A 188 5.96 -38.62 -4.42
N LEU A 189 6.23 -38.97 -3.16
CA LEU A 189 6.84 -38.06 -2.17
C LEU A 189 8.26 -37.64 -2.58
N ASN A 190 9.08 -38.57 -3.09
CA ASN A 190 10.42 -38.27 -3.60
C ASN A 190 10.38 -37.32 -4.82
N ALA A 191 9.39 -37.48 -5.71
CA ALA A 191 9.18 -36.56 -6.83
C ALA A 191 8.79 -35.15 -6.34
N GLN A 192 7.88 -35.05 -5.37
CA GLN A 192 7.50 -33.77 -4.75
C GLN A 192 8.67 -33.09 -4.03
N GLN A 193 9.49 -33.84 -3.30
CA GLN A 193 10.70 -33.34 -2.65
C GLN A 193 11.72 -32.81 -3.69
N THR A 194 11.85 -33.49 -4.83
CA THR A 194 12.71 -33.05 -5.94
C THR A 194 12.23 -31.73 -6.52
N GLU A 195 10.92 -31.58 -6.78
CA GLU A 195 10.33 -30.33 -7.27
C GLU A 195 10.51 -29.18 -6.28
N GLN A 196 10.25 -29.42 -4.98
CA GLN A 196 10.46 -28.41 -3.93
C GLN A 196 11.92 -27.97 -3.82
N SER A 197 12.87 -28.90 -3.99
CA SER A 197 14.31 -28.60 -3.99
C SER A 197 14.73 -27.75 -5.20
N ALA A 198 14.15 -28.00 -6.37
CA ALA A 198 14.36 -27.17 -7.57
C ALA A 198 13.76 -25.76 -7.38
N ARG A 199 12.53 -25.65 -6.87
CA ARG A 199 11.88 -24.36 -6.54
C ARG A 199 12.68 -23.55 -5.52
N LEU A 200 13.22 -24.19 -4.48
CA LEU A 200 14.05 -23.54 -3.46
C LEU A 200 15.36 -22.99 -4.06
N THR A 201 15.96 -23.72 -5.00
CA THR A 201 17.16 -23.28 -5.73
C THR A 201 16.84 -22.04 -6.59
N GLN A 202 15.76 -22.10 -7.38
CA GLN A 202 15.31 -20.96 -8.19
C GLN A 202 15.02 -19.70 -7.36
N LEU A 203 14.35 -19.85 -6.21
CA LEU A 203 14.08 -18.75 -5.27
C LEU A 203 15.36 -18.14 -4.71
N LYS A 204 16.36 -18.96 -4.39
CA LYS A 204 17.67 -18.50 -3.92
C LYS A 204 18.41 -17.66 -4.98
N ASP A 205 18.36 -18.10 -6.24
CA ASP A 205 18.98 -17.38 -7.36
C ASP A 205 18.24 -16.07 -7.68
N GLN A 206 16.91 -16.05 -7.55
CA GLN A 206 16.10 -14.83 -7.65
C GLN A 206 16.44 -13.82 -6.54
N VAL A 207 16.59 -14.26 -5.29
CA VAL A 207 17.01 -13.39 -4.18
C VAL A 207 18.45 -12.87 -4.38
N SER A 208 19.36 -13.71 -4.86
CA SER A 208 20.74 -13.30 -5.21
C SER A 208 20.75 -12.20 -6.29
N THR A 209 19.91 -12.37 -7.32
CA THR A 209 19.72 -11.38 -8.39
C THR A 209 19.16 -10.08 -7.83
N PHE A 210 18.10 -10.14 -7.02
CA PHE A 210 17.46 -8.97 -6.40
C PHE A 210 18.44 -8.17 -5.53
N ASN A 211 19.20 -8.83 -4.65
CA ASN A 211 20.22 -8.20 -3.82
C ASN A 211 21.31 -7.51 -4.66
N THR A 212 21.68 -8.11 -5.78
CA THR A 212 22.64 -7.52 -6.74
C THR A 212 22.07 -6.25 -7.35
N THR A 213 20.84 -6.29 -7.87
CA THR A 213 20.15 -5.12 -8.44
C THR A 213 19.98 -4.00 -7.40
N GLN A 214 19.62 -4.33 -6.15
CA GLN A 214 19.48 -3.36 -5.08
C GLN A 214 20.82 -2.68 -4.73
N SER A 215 21.92 -3.44 -4.72
CA SER A 215 23.27 -2.90 -4.50
C SER A 215 23.67 -1.92 -5.62
N THR A 216 23.46 -2.29 -6.89
CA THR A 216 23.71 -1.42 -8.04
C THR A 216 22.87 -0.14 -7.98
N LEU A 217 21.57 -0.25 -7.65
CA LEU A 217 20.68 0.91 -7.52
C LEU A 217 21.15 1.87 -6.42
N ASN A 218 21.48 1.34 -5.22
CA ASN A 218 21.99 2.14 -4.11
C ASN A 218 23.28 2.88 -4.47
N GLN A 219 24.20 2.23 -5.21
CA GLN A 219 25.44 2.85 -5.68
C GLN A 219 25.18 3.95 -6.71
N ALA A 220 24.26 3.74 -7.65
CA ALA A 220 23.85 4.74 -8.64
C ALA A 220 23.21 5.96 -7.96
N THR A 221 22.25 5.76 -7.06
CA THR A 221 21.61 6.83 -6.29
C THR A 221 22.63 7.61 -5.45
N THR A 222 23.57 6.94 -4.78
CA THR A 222 24.63 7.59 -3.99
C THR A 222 25.53 8.46 -4.88
N THR A 223 25.90 7.96 -6.06
CA THR A 223 26.70 8.69 -7.04
C THR A 223 25.96 9.94 -7.53
N GLN A 224 24.67 9.81 -7.85
CA GLN A 224 23.88 10.92 -8.38
C GLN A 224 23.56 11.99 -7.32
N MET A 225 23.34 11.60 -6.05
CA MET A 225 23.25 12.56 -4.94
C MET A 225 24.57 13.32 -4.71
N SER A 226 25.71 12.64 -4.83
CA SER A 226 27.03 13.28 -4.74
C SER A 226 27.24 14.31 -5.86
N ALA A 227 26.84 14.00 -7.08
CA ALA A 227 26.91 14.92 -8.22
C ALA A 227 26.00 16.15 -8.04
N LEU A 228 24.75 15.95 -7.59
CA LEU A 228 23.82 17.04 -7.30
C LEU A 228 24.31 17.96 -6.18
N ASN A 229 24.92 17.40 -5.11
CA ASN A 229 25.51 18.18 -4.04
C ASN A 229 26.71 19.01 -4.51
N ALA A 230 27.54 18.49 -5.43
CA ALA A 230 28.62 19.26 -6.04
C ALA A 230 28.08 20.43 -6.87
N GLN A 231 27.08 20.17 -7.73
CA GLN A 231 26.41 21.22 -8.52
C GLN A 231 25.76 22.31 -7.66
N LEU A 232 25.19 21.95 -6.51
CA LEU A 232 24.64 22.90 -5.54
C LEU A 232 25.75 23.75 -4.87
N GLY A 233 26.90 23.15 -4.57
CA GLY A 233 28.08 23.87 -4.07
C GLY A 233 28.65 24.86 -5.09
N ASP A 234 28.75 24.46 -6.36
CA ASP A 234 29.15 25.34 -7.47
C ASP A 234 28.15 26.48 -7.69
N LEU A 235 26.85 26.21 -7.57
CA LEU A 235 25.81 27.23 -7.69
C LEU A 235 25.85 28.24 -6.53
N ASN A 236 25.96 27.78 -5.28
CA ASN A 236 26.14 28.65 -4.11
C ASN A 236 27.40 29.53 -4.24
N THR A 237 28.48 28.97 -4.79
CA THR A 237 29.72 29.71 -5.06
C THR A 237 29.54 30.77 -6.16
N GLN A 238 28.67 30.54 -7.14
CA GLN A 238 28.31 31.54 -8.16
C GLN A 238 27.41 32.64 -7.59
N VAL A 239 26.43 32.29 -6.75
CA VAL A 239 25.55 33.25 -6.06
C VAL A 239 26.38 34.18 -5.18
N ALA A 240 27.26 33.67 -4.32
CA ALA A 240 28.11 34.49 -3.45
C ALA A 240 29.04 35.44 -4.23
N LYS A 241 29.50 35.04 -5.43
CA LYS A 241 30.26 35.93 -6.34
C LYS A 241 29.38 37.04 -6.91
N ALA A 242 28.15 36.72 -7.31
CA ALA A 242 27.20 37.70 -7.83
C ALA A 242 26.76 38.70 -6.75
N GLU A 243 26.48 38.25 -5.52
CA GLU A 243 26.14 39.10 -4.37
C GLU A 243 27.26 40.09 -4.02
N ASN A 244 28.51 39.62 -4.03
CA ASN A 244 29.68 40.48 -3.85
C ASN A 244 29.83 41.50 -5.00
N GLN A 245 29.65 41.07 -6.26
CA GLN A 245 29.70 42.00 -7.39
C GLN A 245 28.58 43.05 -7.36
N VAL A 246 27.37 42.68 -6.94
CA VAL A 246 26.27 43.63 -6.70
C VAL A 246 26.67 44.64 -5.62
N THR A 247 27.23 44.17 -4.50
CA THR A 247 27.70 45.03 -3.40
C THR A 247 28.77 46.04 -3.87
N ILE A 248 29.74 45.60 -4.67
CA ILE A 248 30.77 46.45 -5.28
C ILE A 248 30.12 47.50 -6.20
N ASN A 249 29.22 47.08 -7.09
CA ASN A 249 28.55 47.97 -8.04
C ASN A 249 27.68 49.01 -7.31
N THR A 250 26.97 48.63 -6.23
CA THR A 250 26.20 49.56 -5.40
C THR A 250 27.11 50.61 -4.73
N GLY A 251 28.30 50.21 -4.26
CA GLY A 251 29.31 51.14 -3.75
C GLY A 251 29.77 52.15 -4.82
N GLN A 252 30.10 51.66 -6.02
CA GLN A 252 30.51 52.51 -7.15
C GLN A 252 29.42 53.50 -7.58
N ILE A 253 28.17 53.05 -7.68
CA ILE A 253 27.02 53.92 -7.99
C ILE A 253 26.84 55.00 -6.91
N SER A 254 27.00 54.64 -5.63
CA SER A 254 26.90 55.58 -4.51
C SER A 254 27.98 56.66 -4.56
N GLN A 255 29.22 56.28 -4.90
CA GLN A 255 30.32 57.22 -5.09
C GLN A 255 30.09 58.15 -6.29
N LEU A 256 29.72 57.60 -7.46
CA LEU A 256 29.41 58.41 -8.65
C LEU A 256 28.25 59.38 -8.42
N SER A 257 27.25 59.00 -7.62
CA SER A 257 26.16 59.89 -7.24
C SER A 257 26.62 61.05 -6.35
N LEU A 258 27.62 60.85 -5.49
CA LEU A 258 28.20 61.90 -4.65
C LEU A 258 29.11 62.83 -5.47
N GLU A 259 29.89 62.28 -6.40
CA GLU A 259 30.72 63.05 -7.34
C GLU A 259 29.85 63.92 -8.26
N ALA A 260 28.74 63.38 -8.80
CA ALA A 260 27.78 64.14 -9.60
C ALA A 260 27.10 65.27 -8.80
N ALA A 261 26.68 65.01 -7.54
CA ALA A 261 26.12 66.05 -6.67
C ALA A 261 27.15 67.16 -6.34
N THR A 262 28.42 66.79 -6.18
CA THR A 262 29.52 67.74 -5.96
C THR A 262 29.76 68.61 -7.20
N GLN A 263 29.75 68.02 -8.40
CA GLN A 263 29.87 68.75 -9.66
C GLN A 263 28.69 69.70 -9.89
N LEU A 264 27.45 69.29 -9.56
CA LEU A 264 26.26 70.15 -9.65
C LEU A 264 26.39 71.41 -8.77
N ALA A 265 26.90 71.25 -7.54
CA ALA A 265 27.15 72.38 -6.64
C ALA A 265 28.24 73.33 -7.17
N ILE A 266 29.30 72.81 -7.79
CA ILE A 266 30.34 73.61 -8.44
C ILE A 266 29.78 74.41 -9.63
N VAL A 267 28.89 73.81 -10.43
CA VAL A 267 28.23 74.51 -11.56
C VAL A 267 27.38 75.67 -11.04
N ALA A 268 26.54 75.45 -10.01
CA ALA A 268 25.72 76.52 -9.43
C ALA A 268 26.57 77.69 -8.87
N GLU A 269 27.73 77.42 -8.29
CA GLU A 269 28.63 78.47 -7.81
C GLU A 269 29.33 79.22 -8.95
N LEU A 270 29.66 78.53 -10.06
CA LEU A 270 30.16 79.17 -11.28
C LEU A 270 29.08 80.02 -11.97
N GLU A 271 27.81 79.60 -11.95
CA GLU A 271 26.67 80.39 -12.43
C GLU A 271 26.48 81.67 -11.59
N ASN A 272 26.47 81.56 -10.26
CA ASN A 272 26.44 82.71 -9.34
C ASN A 272 27.61 83.68 -9.58
N THR A 273 28.83 83.14 -9.70
CA THR A 273 30.05 83.92 -9.98
C THR A 273 29.94 84.64 -11.32
N THR A 274 29.43 83.97 -12.35
CA THR A 274 29.26 84.54 -13.69
C THR A 274 28.20 85.64 -13.72
N ALA A 275 27.08 85.47 -13.00
CA ALA A 275 26.05 86.51 -12.85
C ALA A 275 26.58 87.75 -12.10
N SER A 276 27.38 87.54 -11.05
CA SER A 276 28.05 88.61 -10.30
C SER A 276 29.08 89.37 -11.17
N HIS A 277 29.91 88.65 -11.93
CA HIS A 277 30.84 89.25 -12.90
C HIS A 277 30.11 89.99 -14.02
N SER A 278 29.00 89.46 -14.53
CA SER A 278 28.17 90.12 -15.55
C SER A 278 27.59 91.43 -15.02
N THR A 279 27.03 91.43 -13.81
CA THR A 279 26.51 92.64 -13.14
C THR A 279 27.63 93.69 -12.92
N SER A 280 28.81 93.23 -12.51
CA SER A 280 29.99 94.10 -12.32
C SER A 280 30.47 94.70 -13.64
N LEU A 281 30.44 93.93 -14.73
CA LEU A 281 30.77 94.40 -16.07
C LEU A 281 29.76 95.44 -16.57
N THR A 282 28.45 95.21 -16.40
CA THR A 282 27.41 96.20 -16.74
C THR A 282 27.61 97.51 -15.98
N ALA A 283 27.96 97.46 -14.70
CA ALA A 283 28.27 98.65 -13.90
C ALA A 283 29.50 99.41 -14.43
N LEU A 284 30.59 98.71 -14.75
CA LEU A 284 31.80 99.30 -15.34
C LEU A 284 31.54 99.89 -16.74
N THR A 285 30.70 99.25 -17.56
CA THR A 285 30.28 99.80 -18.86
C THR A 285 29.47 101.08 -18.69
N ALA A 286 28.56 101.14 -17.71
CA ALA A 286 27.81 102.35 -17.40
C ALA A 286 28.70 103.49 -16.87
N GLU A 287 29.69 103.18 -16.03
CA GLU A 287 30.70 104.14 -15.57
C GLU A 287 31.55 104.67 -16.73
N GLN A 288 32.00 103.79 -17.64
CA GLN A 288 32.75 104.17 -18.84
C GLN A 288 31.93 105.08 -19.78
N SER A 289 30.63 104.80 -19.96
CA SER A 289 29.73 105.67 -20.73
C SER A 289 29.53 107.04 -20.06
N ALA A 290 29.40 107.08 -18.73
CA ALA A 290 29.31 108.34 -17.99
C ALA A 290 30.62 109.15 -18.02
N LEU A 291 31.78 108.49 -18.04
CA LEU A 291 33.09 109.13 -18.26
C LEU A 291 33.22 109.66 -19.70
N SER A 292 32.77 108.90 -20.70
CA SER A 292 32.73 109.34 -22.11
C SER A 292 31.86 110.58 -22.30
N ALA A 293 30.66 110.61 -21.69
CA ALA A 293 29.79 111.79 -21.72
C ALA A 293 30.41 113.02 -21.04
N LYS A 294 31.15 112.83 -19.93
CA LYS A 294 31.92 113.91 -19.28
C LYS A 294 33.05 114.42 -20.18
N GLN A 295 33.74 113.54 -20.91
CA GLN A 295 34.78 113.94 -21.86
C GLN A 295 34.18 114.75 -23.02
N GLN A 296 33.09 114.27 -23.65
CA GLN A 296 32.40 115.02 -24.70
C GLN A 296 31.94 116.41 -24.23
N LYS A 297 31.45 116.52 -22.98
CA LYS A 297 31.05 117.81 -22.41
C LYS A 297 32.27 118.73 -22.20
N LEU A 298 33.39 118.20 -21.73
CA LEU A 298 34.65 118.95 -21.61
C LEU A 298 35.16 119.43 -22.98
N ASP A 299 35.06 118.59 -24.01
CA ASP A 299 35.47 118.93 -25.39
C ASP A 299 34.56 120.03 -26.00
N GLN A 300 33.25 120.00 -25.70
CA GLN A 300 32.31 121.07 -26.03
C GLN A 300 32.65 122.37 -25.30
N ASP A 301 32.93 122.31 -23.99
CA ASP A 301 33.25 123.50 -23.19
C ASP A 301 34.60 124.11 -23.58
N LEU A 302 35.57 123.28 -23.98
CA LEU A 302 36.83 123.73 -24.61
C LEU A 302 36.58 124.38 -25.97
N SER A 303 35.68 123.84 -26.80
CA SER A 303 35.35 124.42 -28.11
C SER A 303 34.62 125.77 -27.98
N ALA A 304 33.73 125.89 -26.98
CA ALA A 304 33.08 127.15 -26.63
C ALA A 304 34.07 128.17 -26.06
N LEU A 305 35.05 127.72 -25.25
CA LEU A 305 36.12 128.57 -24.75
C LEU A 305 37.05 129.06 -25.87
N ASP A 306 37.43 128.21 -26.82
CA ASP A 306 38.25 128.58 -27.98
C ASP A 306 37.51 129.60 -28.87
N THR A 307 36.21 129.40 -29.07
CA THR A 307 35.33 130.39 -29.74
C THR A 307 35.32 131.71 -28.97
N GLY A 308 35.15 131.69 -27.64
CA GLY A 308 35.19 132.90 -26.81
C GLY A 308 36.55 133.60 -26.77
N VAL A 309 37.65 132.85 -26.87
CA VAL A 309 39.01 133.39 -27.03
C VAL A 309 39.21 133.98 -28.42
N MET A 310 38.61 133.40 -29.45
CA MET A 310 38.61 133.93 -30.82
C MET A 310 37.80 135.23 -30.90
N ASP A 311 36.61 135.30 -30.28
CA ASP A 311 35.81 136.51 -30.17
C ASP A 311 36.51 137.59 -29.34
N LEU A 312 37.18 137.23 -28.24
CA LEU A 312 37.99 138.16 -27.46
C LEU A 312 39.21 138.65 -28.28
N SER A 313 39.84 137.79 -29.07
CA SER A 313 40.92 138.15 -29.99
C SER A 313 40.43 139.10 -31.09
N ASN A 314 39.25 138.83 -31.67
CA ASN A 314 38.58 139.72 -32.62
C ASN A 314 38.21 141.07 -31.99
N ALA A 315 37.72 141.07 -30.75
CA ALA A 315 37.44 142.29 -29.99
C ALA A 315 38.72 143.06 -29.63
N VAL A 316 39.83 142.38 -29.31
CA VAL A 316 41.15 143.00 -29.07
C VAL A 316 41.74 143.56 -30.37
N ASN A 317 41.59 142.87 -31.51
CA ASN A 317 42.03 143.36 -32.81
C ASN A 317 41.17 144.55 -33.28
N SER A 318 39.86 144.51 -33.03
CA SER A 318 38.94 145.62 -33.26
C SER A 318 39.28 146.82 -32.36
N ASN A 319 39.48 146.60 -31.06
CA ASN A 319 39.94 147.63 -30.12
C ASN A 319 41.34 148.15 -30.46
N THR A 320 42.25 147.33 -30.98
CA THR A 320 43.58 147.77 -31.44
C THR A 320 43.44 148.64 -32.70
N SER A 321 42.51 148.30 -33.60
CA SER A 321 42.18 149.11 -34.78
C SER A 321 41.46 150.41 -34.40
N ALA A 322 40.59 150.37 -33.39
CA ALA A 322 39.93 151.53 -32.80
C ALA A 322 40.93 152.40 -32.01
N VAL A 323 41.94 151.83 -31.36
CA VAL A 323 43.05 152.54 -30.71
C VAL A 323 44.01 153.11 -31.75
N ALA A 324 44.22 152.46 -32.90
CA ALA A 324 44.95 153.03 -34.03
C ALA A 324 44.17 154.19 -34.69
N SER A 325 42.85 154.04 -34.86
CA SER A 325 41.96 155.10 -35.33
C SER A 325 41.88 156.26 -34.33
N MET A 326 41.78 155.97 -33.02
CA MET A 326 41.89 156.94 -31.95
C MET A 326 43.29 157.53 -31.88
N LYS A 327 44.37 156.83 -32.22
CA LYS A 327 45.71 157.39 -32.31
C LYS A 327 45.81 158.38 -33.47
N THR A 328 45.24 158.06 -34.64
CA THR A 328 45.11 159.01 -35.76
C THR A 328 44.21 160.20 -35.40
N SER A 329 43.11 159.96 -34.70
CA SER A 329 42.22 161.01 -34.19
C SER A 329 42.82 161.80 -33.05
N VAL A 330 43.73 161.23 -32.25
CA VAL A 330 44.52 161.91 -31.20
C VAL A 330 45.69 162.66 -31.81
N ASP A 331 46.26 162.23 -32.92
CA ASP A 331 47.23 163.04 -33.67
C ASP A 331 46.51 164.21 -34.37
N SER A 332 45.28 164.00 -34.86
CA SER A 332 44.39 165.06 -35.36
C SER A 332 43.92 166.01 -34.24
N VAL A 333 43.58 165.46 -33.07
CA VAL A 333 43.18 166.21 -31.87
C VAL A 333 44.39 166.87 -31.21
N GLN A 334 45.61 166.35 -31.25
CA GLN A 334 46.80 167.06 -30.76
C GLN A 334 47.03 168.33 -31.60
N ASN A 335 46.86 168.23 -32.93
CA ASN A 335 46.90 169.37 -33.84
C ASN A 335 45.75 170.36 -33.61
N THR A 336 44.52 169.91 -33.33
CA THR A 336 43.38 170.80 -33.06
C THR A 336 43.21 171.22 -31.59
N MET A 337 43.86 170.57 -30.62
CA MET A 337 43.92 170.93 -29.20
C MET A 337 45.01 171.98 -28.97
N THR A 338 46.04 171.99 -29.81
CA THR A 338 46.91 173.18 -30.02
C THR A 338 46.09 174.41 -30.47
N GLN A 339 44.90 174.22 -31.07
CA GLN A 339 43.94 175.30 -31.36
C GLN A 339 42.82 175.43 -30.29
N HIS A 340 42.43 174.35 -29.62
CA HIS A 340 41.30 174.31 -28.68
C HIS A 340 41.65 174.53 -27.21
N SER A 341 42.93 174.57 -26.82
CA SER A 341 43.36 175.04 -25.48
C SER A 341 42.94 176.49 -25.17
N ALA A 342 42.41 177.21 -26.17
CA ALA A 342 41.74 178.50 -26.02
C ALA A 342 40.24 178.43 -25.62
N ARG A 343 39.64 177.24 -25.49
CA ARG A 343 38.18 177.06 -25.29
C ARG A 343 37.82 175.91 -24.34
N LEU A 344 37.55 176.27 -23.07
CA LEU A 344 36.77 175.52 -22.08
C LEU A 344 37.44 174.23 -21.55
N THR A 345 37.49 173.88 -20.25
CA THR A 345 36.73 174.27 -19.04
C THR A 345 35.28 173.78 -19.03
N GLU A 346 34.82 173.24 -17.88
CA GLU A 346 33.41 172.94 -17.54
C GLU A 346 32.89 171.52 -17.93
N LEU A 347 32.46 170.77 -16.89
CA LEU A 347 31.71 169.47 -16.86
C LEU A 347 32.50 168.18 -17.26
N GLU A 348 32.54 167.05 -16.52
CA GLU A 348 31.65 166.32 -15.55
C GLU A 348 30.51 165.50 -16.21
N LYS A 349 30.07 164.30 -15.76
CA LYS A 349 30.56 163.27 -14.79
C LYS A 349 29.73 161.95 -14.87
N GLU A 350 30.41 160.78 -14.84
CA GLU A 350 30.08 159.52 -14.08
C GLU A 350 28.71 158.73 -14.23
N PRO A 351 28.55 157.48 -13.66
CA PRO A 351 27.80 156.36 -14.30
C PRO A 351 26.74 155.59 -13.42
N GLU A 352 26.77 154.23 -13.39
CA GLU A 352 26.10 153.23 -12.47
C GLU A 352 24.88 152.37 -13.06
N PRO A 353 24.25 151.34 -12.38
CA PRO A 353 24.58 149.88 -12.62
C PRO A 353 23.50 148.73 -12.35
N TYR A 354 23.90 147.43 -12.43
CA TYR A 354 23.46 146.20 -11.63
C TYR A 354 21.96 145.70 -11.60
N PRO A 355 21.52 144.60 -10.87
CA PRO A 355 22.04 143.22 -10.53
C PRO A 355 21.02 141.99 -10.47
N THR A 356 21.52 140.70 -10.34
CA THR A 356 20.97 139.47 -9.63
C THR A 356 19.57 138.81 -9.97
N TYR A 357 19.15 137.57 -9.57
CA TYR A 357 19.72 136.37 -8.85
C TYR A 357 19.39 134.98 -9.54
N ASP A 358 18.89 133.80 -9.04
CA ASP A 358 18.24 133.23 -7.81
C ASP A 358 18.35 131.64 -7.71
N GLU A 359 17.57 130.87 -6.89
CA GLU A 359 17.82 129.42 -6.48
C GLU A 359 16.74 128.28 -6.77
N MET A 360 16.86 127.07 -6.13
CA MET A 360 16.23 125.73 -6.40
C MET A 360 15.28 125.18 -5.27
N ILE A 361 14.65 123.99 -5.46
CA ILE A 361 13.70 123.29 -4.53
C ILE A 361 13.96 121.75 -4.39
N ASP A 362 13.55 121.14 -3.26
CA ASP A 362 13.76 119.74 -2.81
C ASP A 362 12.44 118.89 -2.74
N PRO A 363 12.40 117.56 -3.08
CA PRO A 363 11.14 116.79 -3.22
C PRO A 363 11.06 115.41 -2.49
N HIS A 364 10.49 115.34 -1.28
CA HIS A 364 10.13 114.04 -0.64
C HIS A 364 8.79 114.05 0.12
N LYS A 365 7.78 113.32 -0.41
CA LYS A 365 6.49 113.02 0.26
C LYS A 365 5.74 111.85 -0.42
N PRO A 366 5.13 110.89 0.31
CA PRO A 366 4.23 109.87 -0.24
C PRO A 366 2.74 110.22 -0.03
N GLU A 367 1.82 109.72 -0.88
CA GLU A 367 0.47 110.31 -1.02
C GLU A 367 -0.77 109.39 -0.89
N HIS A 368 -0.65 108.08 -0.63
CA HIS A 368 -1.82 107.15 -0.69
C HIS A 368 -2.04 106.28 0.56
N GLU A 369 -3.31 106.11 0.95
CA GLU A 369 -3.79 105.33 2.10
C GLU A 369 -4.93 104.40 1.66
N PHE A 370 -4.95 103.14 2.14
CA PHE A 370 -5.93 102.11 1.71
C PHE A 370 -7.10 101.96 2.70
N VAL A 371 -8.33 101.93 2.19
CA VAL A 371 -9.57 101.91 2.99
C VAL A 371 -10.34 100.60 2.77
N TYR A 372 -10.23 99.67 3.73
CA TYR A 372 -10.92 98.37 3.69
C TYR A 372 -12.44 98.49 3.89
N ASN A 373 -13.21 97.90 2.97
CA ASN A 373 -14.67 97.77 3.05
C ASN A 373 -15.09 96.34 2.71
N TYR A 374 -15.56 95.55 3.67
CA TYR A 374 -15.86 94.12 3.43
C TYR A 374 -16.96 93.89 2.38
N ARG A 375 -16.70 93.02 1.40
CA ARG A 375 -17.65 92.61 0.35
C ARG A 375 -18.00 91.12 0.51
N PRO A 376 -19.29 90.76 0.72
CA PRO A 376 -19.69 89.37 0.93
C PRO A 376 -19.66 88.56 -0.37
N ALA A 377 -19.00 87.40 -0.33
CA ALA A 377 -19.04 86.37 -1.36
C ALA A 377 -19.15 84.97 -0.72
N SER A 378 -19.77 84.03 -1.43
CA SER A 378 -19.97 82.65 -0.98
C SER A 378 -18.77 81.77 -1.30
N LEU A 379 -18.53 80.70 -0.52
CA LEU A 379 -17.46 79.75 -0.84
C LEU A 379 -17.71 79.05 -2.18
N GLY A 380 -16.68 78.97 -3.02
CA GLY A 380 -16.79 78.47 -4.39
C GLY A 380 -17.42 79.45 -5.38
N GLN A 381 -17.92 80.61 -4.95
CA GLN A 381 -18.38 81.68 -5.85
C GLN A 381 -17.19 82.25 -6.62
N GLU A 382 -17.40 82.52 -7.90
CA GLU A 382 -16.50 83.33 -8.71
C GLU A 382 -16.88 84.81 -8.60
N ILE A 383 -15.88 85.64 -8.32
CA ILE A 383 -15.93 87.09 -8.34
C ILE A 383 -15.02 87.59 -9.46
N THR A 384 -15.38 88.70 -10.08
CA THR A 384 -14.55 89.33 -11.12
C THR A 384 -13.97 90.62 -10.57
N VAL A 385 -12.65 90.78 -10.67
CA VAL A 385 -11.95 92.05 -10.40
C VAL A 385 -11.12 92.38 -11.63
N GLY A 386 -11.40 93.54 -12.24
CA GLY A 386 -10.89 93.88 -13.56
C GLY A 386 -11.33 92.87 -14.64
N ASP A 387 -10.36 92.36 -15.39
CA ASP A 387 -10.52 91.35 -16.44
C ASP A 387 -10.47 89.90 -15.91
N ARG A 388 -10.31 89.70 -14.59
CA ARG A 388 -9.89 88.43 -14.00
C ARG A 388 -10.92 87.82 -13.06
N GLN A 389 -11.13 86.50 -13.20
CA GLN A 389 -11.97 85.69 -12.32
C GLN A 389 -11.15 85.13 -11.15
N TYR A 390 -11.66 85.32 -9.95
CA TYR A 390 -11.14 84.75 -8.71
C TYR A 390 -12.24 83.91 -8.07
N ARG A 391 -11.90 82.74 -7.52
CA ARG A 391 -12.84 81.90 -6.79
C ARG A 391 -12.59 82.00 -5.29
N MET A 392 -13.65 82.08 -4.50
CA MET A 392 -13.54 82.16 -3.04
C MET A 392 -13.21 80.80 -2.42
N PHE A 393 -12.09 80.71 -1.71
CA PHE A 393 -11.69 79.55 -0.93
C PHE A 393 -11.74 79.86 0.58
N ARG A 394 -11.92 78.82 1.40
CA ARG A 394 -11.73 78.89 2.85
C ARG A 394 -10.50 78.11 3.24
N LEU A 395 -9.48 78.78 3.78
CA LEU A 395 -8.31 78.12 4.35
C LEU A 395 -8.47 77.97 5.88
N PRO A 396 -8.23 76.78 6.45
CA PRO A 396 -8.27 76.58 7.89
C PRO A 396 -6.98 77.05 8.56
N VAL A 397 -7.09 77.90 9.58
CA VAL A 397 -5.99 78.28 10.49
C VAL A 397 -6.42 78.04 11.93
N ILE A 398 -5.46 77.66 12.77
CA ILE A 398 -5.67 77.49 14.20
C ILE A 398 -4.89 78.60 14.90
N ASP A 399 -5.55 79.32 15.81
CA ASP A 399 -4.82 80.18 16.73
C ASP A 399 -4.12 79.33 17.79
N MET A 400 -2.79 79.35 17.81
CA MET A 400 -1.98 78.51 18.69
C MET A 400 -2.02 78.96 20.15
N GLU A 401 -2.50 80.17 20.45
CA GLU A 401 -2.70 80.67 21.82
C GLU A 401 -3.98 80.10 22.45
N THR A 402 -5.10 80.16 21.73
CA THR A 402 -6.42 79.73 22.23
C THR A 402 -6.90 78.37 21.74
N ASN A 403 -6.14 77.72 20.83
CA ASN A 403 -6.51 76.51 20.08
C ASN A 403 -7.85 76.61 19.33
N ARG A 404 -8.31 77.84 19.04
CA ARG A 404 -9.53 78.12 18.30
C ARG A 404 -9.28 77.98 16.80
N LYS A 405 -10.29 77.46 16.09
CA LYS A 405 -10.25 77.26 14.65
C LYS A 405 -10.90 78.43 13.93
N TYR A 406 -10.28 78.83 12.83
CA TYR A 406 -10.69 79.94 12.00
C TYR A 406 -10.66 79.53 10.53
N GLY A 407 -11.63 80.01 9.76
CA GLY A 407 -11.67 79.93 8.31
C GLY A 407 -11.40 81.31 7.74
N ILE A 408 -10.32 81.44 6.97
CA ILE A 408 -10.04 82.65 6.21
C ILE A 408 -10.70 82.48 4.86
N ASP A 409 -11.71 83.29 4.59
CA ASP A 409 -12.32 83.36 3.26
C ASP A 409 -11.50 84.34 2.43
N LEU A 410 -10.97 83.87 1.30
CA LEU A 410 -10.10 84.68 0.44
C LEU A 410 -10.26 84.32 -1.05
N PRO A 411 -10.15 85.30 -1.96
CA PRO A 411 -10.19 85.06 -3.39
C PRO A 411 -8.84 84.53 -3.90
N LEU A 412 -8.85 83.41 -4.65
CA LEU A 412 -7.69 82.95 -5.40
C LEU A 412 -7.97 83.05 -6.90
N GLY A 413 -6.95 83.45 -7.67
CA GLY A 413 -7.00 83.49 -9.12
C GLY A 413 -7.10 82.08 -9.74
N GLY A 414 -7.09 82.03 -11.08
CA GLY A 414 -7.31 80.81 -11.87
C GLY A 414 -6.28 79.66 -11.67
N PRO A 415 -6.33 78.62 -12.52
CA PRO A 415 -5.81 77.28 -12.23
C PRO A 415 -4.27 77.11 -12.13
N ARG A 416 -3.49 78.17 -11.93
CA ARG A 416 -2.01 78.15 -11.83
C ARG A 416 -1.40 79.05 -10.75
N TYR A 417 -2.20 79.67 -9.87
CA TYR A 417 -1.67 80.60 -8.86
C TYR A 417 -1.46 79.94 -7.49
N TYR A 418 -0.19 79.80 -7.10
CA TYR A 418 0.22 79.28 -5.79
C TYR A 418 0.15 80.38 -4.71
N ALA A 419 -0.91 80.40 -3.92
CA ALA A 419 -0.96 81.21 -2.70
C ALA A 419 -0.05 80.60 -1.62
N ASN A 420 1.17 81.12 -1.50
CA ASN A 420 2.13 80.71 -0.47
C ASN A 420 1.76 81.32 0.89
N LEU A 421 0.77 80.73 1.57
CA LEU A 421 0.29 81.12 2.89
C LEU A 421 1.29 80.70 3.99
N ASN A 422 2.10 81.63 4.48
CA ASN A 422 3.09 81.34 5.52
C ASN A 422 2.55 81.69 6.91
N THR A 423 2.23 80.68 7.72
CA THR A 423 1.85 80.85 9.13
C THR A 423 3.06 81.02 10.03
N ASN A 424 3.24 82.21 10.58
CA ASN A 424 4.34 82.57 11.47
C ASN A 424 3.82 82.79 12.90
N HIS A 425 4.35 82.02 13.85
CA HIS A 425 3.94 82.09 15.26
C HIS A 425 4.76 83.09 16.11
N ASN A 426 5.36 84.08 15.44
CA ASN A 426 6.06 85.20 16.07
C ASN A 426 5.72 86.53 15.38
N CYS A 427 4.71 87.23 15.90
CA CYS A 427 4.16 88.45 15.29
C CYS A 427 4.95 89.74 15.64
N GLN A 428 6.25 89.63 15.95
CA GLN A 428 7.13 90.77 16.24
C GLN A 428 7.32 91.73 15.05
N THR A 429 7.02 91.29 13.83
CA THR A 429 7.07 92.09 12.59
C THR A 429 5.76 92.81 12.27
N PHE A 430 4.66 92.52 12.97
CA PHE A 430 3.34 93.15 12.76
C PHE A 430 3.32 94.57 13.36
N LYS A 431 4.07 95.49 12.74
CA LYS A 431 4.46 96.79 13.32
C LYS A 431 3.91 98.04 12.62
N HIS A 432 3.14 97.88 11.56
CA HIS A 432 2.57 99.02 10.81
C HIS A 432 1.10 99.22 11.17
N GLN A 433 0.75 100.43 11.61
CA GLN A 433 -0.63 100.91 11.66
C GLN A 433 -0.86 101.86 10.46
N PRO A 434 -2.09 102.01 9.94
CA PRO A 434 -3.34 101.42 10.44
C PRO A 434 -3.47 99.90 10.19
N SER A 435 -4.22 99.23 11.07
CA SER A 435 -4.64 97.84 10.92
C SER A 435 -6.15 97.76 11.15
N VAL A 436 -6.88 97.12 10.24
CA VAL A 436 -8.35 97.08 10.20
C VAL A 436 -8.87 95.74 10.74
N ASP A 437 -10.09 95.72 11.30
CA ASP A 437 -10.75 94.48 11.70
C ASP A 437 -11.38 93.80 10.47
N ILE A 438 -11.19 92.50 10.33
CA ILE A 438 -11.68 91.71 9.20
C ILE A 438 -12.55 90.51 9.64
N GLY A 439 -13.12 90.58 10.84
CA GLY A 439 -13.98 89.53 11.41
C GLY A 439 -13.24 88.55 12.32
N GLY A 440 -14.00 87.82 13.14
CA GLY A 440 -13.46 86.82 14.07
C GLY A 440 -12.57 87.36 15.22
N GLY A 441 -12.43 88.69 15.33
CA GLY A 441 -11.43 89.34 16.18
C GLY A 441 -10.03 89.38 15.56
N ALA A 442 -9.92 89.13 14.25
CA ALA A 442 -8.68 89.23 13.50
C ALA A 442 -8.47 90.64 12.95
N LYS A 443 -7.21 91.08 12.94
CA LYS A 443 -6.81 92.34 12.29
C LYS A 443 -5.95 92.08 11.07
N ALA A 444 -6.16 92.84 10.01
CA ALA A 444 -5.31 92.84 8.83
C ALA A 444 -4.56 94.16 8.68
N ILE A 445 -3.32 94.09 8.20
CA ILE A 445 -2.65 95.19 7.51
C ILE A 445 -2.68 94.84 6.03
N PHE A 446 -3.23 95.75 5.23
CA PHE A 446 -3.16 95.70 3.78
C PHE A 446 -2.05 96.65 3.34
N SER A 447 -0.99 96.14 2.73
CA SER A 447 0.02 96.98 2.08
C SER A 447 0.07 96.67 0.59
N ILE A 448 -0.18 97.71 -0.21
CA ILE A 448 -0.12 97.63 -1.67
C ILE A 448 1.36 97.69 -2.07
N ARG A 449 1.84 96.68 -2.81
CA ARG A 449 3.19 96.67 -3.37
C ARG A 449 3.13 96.73 -4.90
N TYR A 450 3.74 97.78 -5.44
CA TYR A 450 4.05 97.91 -6.85
C TYR A 450 5.49 97.41 -7.03
N ASN A 451 5.67 96.18 -7.53
CA ASN A 451 6.97 95.73 -8.04
C ASN A 451 6.92 95.83 -9.56
N ASP A 452 7.43 96.92 -10.11
CA ASP A 452 7.55 97.14 -11.55
C ASP A 452 9.01 96.97 -11.95
N TYR A 453 9.31 95.98 -12.79
CA TYR A 453 10.66 95.78 -13.31
C TYR A 453 10.62 95.29 -14.76
N ARG A 454 11.55 95.78 -15.58
CA ARG A 454 11.72 95.36 -16.97
C ARG A 454 12.97 94.50 -17.07
N ASN A 455 12.78 93.25 -17.52
CA ASN A 455 13.86 92.30 -17.78
C ASN A 455 14.27 92.40 -19.24
N TYR A 456 15.53 92.74 -19.48
CA TYR A 456 16.18 92.68 -20.79
C TYR A 456 16.91 91.35 -20.89
N ASN A 457 16.50 90.48 -21.81
CA ASN A 457 17.09 89.16 -21.98
C ASN A 457 17.89 89.16 -23.28
N PHE A 458 19.21 89.04 -23.16
CA PHE A 458 20.14 89.03 -24.29
C PHE A 458 20.47 87.59 -24.66
N SER A 459 20.39 87.28 -25.95
CA SER A 459 20.89 86.02 -26.52
C SER A 459 21.81 86.31 -27.71
N SER A 460 22.37 85.27 -28.35
CA SER A 460 23.29 85.42 -29.47
C SER A 460 22.57 85.83 -30.77
N GLY A 461 22.21 87.12 -30.87
CA GLY A 461 21.53 87.71 -32.03
C GLY A 461 20.17 88.33 -31.73
N GLU A 462 19.65 88.24 -30.50
CA GLU A 462 18.34 88.81 -30.14
C GLU A 462 18.35 89.48 -28.77
N LEU A 463 17.65 90.62 -28.68
CA LEU A 463 17.19 91.25 -27.45
C LEU A 463 15.70 91.00 -27.27
N GLU A 464 15.31 90.26 -26.22
CA GLU A 464 13.91 90.12 -25.81
C GLU A 464 13.62 91.00 -24.59
N THR A 465 12.73 91.99 -24.77
CA THR A 465 12.27 92.88 -23.71
C THR A 465 10.98 92.34 -23.08
N ARG A 466 10.99 92.21 -21.76
CA ARG A 466 9.85 91.70 -20.97
C ARG A 466 9.55 92.64 -19.82
N TYR A 467 8.35 93.19 -19.75
CA TYR A 467 7.90 93.94 -18.59
C TYR A 467 7.15 93.03 -17.62
N TYR A 468 7.60 93.07 -16.37
CA TYR A 468 6.96 92.45 -15.22
C TYR A 468 6.41 93.56 -14.32
N GLY A 469 5.21 94.01 -14.67
CA GLY A 469 4.42 94.88 -13.79
C GLY A 469 3.69 94.06 -12.74
N THR A 470 3.58 94.60 -11.53
CA THR A 470 2.62 94.11 -10.52
C THR A 470 1.86 95.28 -9.95
N ASN A 471 1.02 95.90 -10.79
CA ASN A 471 0.17 97.01 -10.34
C ASN A 471 -0.69 96.54 -9.15
N GLY A 472 -0.54 97.21 -8.01
CA GLY A 472 -1.40 97.03 -6.86
C GLY A 472 -1.30 95.70 -6.10
N SER A 473 -0.23 94.89 -6.21
CA SER A 473 -0.20 93.56 -5.55
C SER A 473 -0.41 93.67 -4.03
N VAL A 474 -1.44 93.01 -3.49
CA VAL A 474 -1.86 93.23 -2.11
C VAL A 474 -1.15 92.25 -1.19
N SER A 475 -0.21 92.75 -0.39
CA SER A 475 0.27 92.04 0.80
C SER A 475 -0.79 92.13 1.88
N VAL A 476 -1.26 90.98 2.36
CA VAL A 476 -2.20 90.90 3.47
C VAL A 476 -1.52 90.19 4.63
N ASP A 477 -1.10 90.96 5.62
CA ASP A 477 -0.65 90.45 6.91
C ASP A 477 -1.88 90.35 7.83
N ILE A 478 -2.31 89.14 8.18
CA ILE A 478 -3.41 88.91 9.12
C ILE A 478 -2.83 88.48 10.47
N LYS A 479 -3.40 89.01 11.56
CA LYS A 479 -3.15 88.62 12.94
C LYS A 479 -4.44 88.18 13.63
N ILE A 480 -4.40 87.02 14.29
CA ILE A 480 -5.45 86.41 15.11
C ILE A 480 -4.86 86.16 16.50
N GLY A 481 -5.55 86.58 17.56
CA GLY A 481 -5.00 86.52 18.93
C GLY A 481 -3.73 87.36 19.08
N ASN A 482 -2.85 86.99 20.02
CA ASN A 482 -1.57 87.68 20.21
C ASN A 482 -0.43 87.08 19.39
N TYR A 483 -0.46 85.76 19.14
CA TYR A 483 0.69 84.98 18.64
C TYR A 483 0.52 84.40 17.24
N THR A 484 -0.68 84.37 16.68
CA THR A 484 -0.93 83.76 15.37
C THR A 484 -1.03 84.83 14.29
N CYS A 485 -0.10 84.85 13.36
CA CYS A 485 -0.17 85.71 12.19
C CYS A 485 0.35 84.99 10.94
N PHE A 486 -0.04 85.49 9.79
CA PHE A 486 0.34 84.93 8.50
C PHE A 486 0.28 86.01 7.44
N SER A 487 1.20 85.94 6.49
CA SER A 487 1.26 86.83 5.35
C SER A 487 1.03 86.05 4.07
N PHE A 488 0.31 86.66 3.14
CA PHE A 488 0.10 86.15 1.80
C PHE A 488 -0.07 87.29 0.81
N TRP A 489 0.21 86.97 -0.45
CA TRP A 489 0.28 87.93 -1.54
C TRP A 489 -0.89 87.65 -2.48
N VAL A 490 -1.85 88.57 -2.54
CA VAL A 490 -2.94 88.53 -3.51
C VAL A 490 -2.59 89.50 -4.62
N GLY A 491 -1.85 88.99 -5.60
CA GLY A 491 -1.37 89.74 -6.76
C GLY A 491 -1.06 88.79 -7.90
N ASP A 492 -1.05 89.32 -9.12
CA ASP A 492 -0.94 88.53 -10.34
C ASP A 492 -0.14 89.32 -11.38
N SER A 493 1.14 88.94 -11.52
CA SER A 493 2.06 89.50 -12.50
C SER A 493 1.63 89.16 -13.92
N LYS A 494 1.05 90.13 -14.65
CA LYS A 494 1.03 90.03 -16.12
C LYS A 494 2.48 90.14 -16.60
N ARG A 495 3.00 89.06 -17.18
CA ARG A 495 4.15 89.14 -18.09
C ARG A 495 3.62 89.79 -19.37
N LEU A 496 4.16 90.95 -19.71
CA LEU A 496 3.98 91.56 -21.03
C LEU A 496 5.28 91.38 -21.79
N ASP A 497 5.22 90.62 -22.88
CA ASP A 497 6.31 90.52 -23.84
C ASP A 497 6.25 91.77 -24.73
N GLU A 498 7.27 92.62 -24.61
CA GLU A 498 7.28 93.95 -25.22
C GLU A 498 7.88 93.93 -26.63
N GLY A 499 8.73 92.94 -26.92
CA GLY A 499 9.23 92.68 -28.27
C GLY A 499 10.45 91.75 -28.29
N GLN A 500 10.80 91.31 -29.50
CA GLN A 500 12.11 90.75 -29.83
C GLN A 500 12.72 91.62 -30.94
N ALA A 501 13.94 92.08 -30.75
CA ALA A 501 14.72 92.83 -31.73
C ALA A 501 15.98 92.05 -32.11
N GLU A 502 16.29 91.96 -33.41
CA GLU A 502 17.47 91.26 -33.91
C GLU A 502 18.72 92.15 -33.75
N ILE A 503 19.65 91.74 -32.88
CA ILE A 503 20.89 92.48 -32.62
C ILE A 503 21.90 92.17 -33.73
N GLN A 504 22.12 93.13 -34.63
CA GLN A 504 23.10 92.96 -35.71
C GLN A 504 24.55 93.09 -35.20
N PRO A 505 25.52 92.32 -35.73
CA PRO A 505 26.91 92.41 -35.31
C PRO A 505 27.52 93.79 -35.57
N GLY A 506 27.78 94.54 -34.49
CA GLY A 506 28.31 95.91 -34.54
C GLY A 506 27.29 96.99 -34.17
N ASP A 507 26.03 96.61 -33.91
CA ASP A 507 25.10 97.43 -33.15
C ASP A 507 25.47 97.40 -31.64
N TYR A 508 25.48 98.59 -31.04
CA TYR A 508 25.74 98.82 -29.62
C TYR A 508 24.80 99.87 -29.01
N ASP A 509 23.87 100.45 -29.80
CA ASP A 509 22.89 101.43 -29.33
C ASP A 509 21.49 100.87 -29.50
N LEU A 510 21.17 99.90 -28.65
CA LEU A 510 19.91 99.15 -28.64
C LEU A 510 18.69 100.01 -28.23
N THR A 511 18.81 101.34 -28.33
CA THR A 511 17.75 102.32 -28.04
C THR A 511 17.01 102.79 -29.30
N ASP A 512 17.49 102.52 -30.51
CA ASP A 512 16.68 102.70 -31.74
C ASP A 512 15.88 101.43 -32.11
N ASN A 513 16.43 100.25 -31.82
CA ASN A 513 15.88 98.94 -32.17
C ASN A 513 14.74 98.42 -31.26
N ALA A 514 14.33 99.17 -30.23
CA ALA A 514 13.21 98.82 -29.35
C ALA A 514 12.03 99.80 -29.52
N GLU A 515 10.81 99.29 -29.73
CA GLU A 515 9.61 100.12 -29.65
C GLU A 515 9.36 100.58 -28.21
N TRP A 516 9.71 101.83 -27.90
CA TRP A 516 9.57 102.43 -26.56
C TRP A 516 8.11 102.70 -26.19
N ILE A 517 7.40 101.64 -25.79
CA ILE A 517 6.14 101.73 -25.04
C ILE A 517 6.38 102.64 -23.82
N THR A 518 5.61 103.72 -23.69
CA THR A 518 5.79 104.68 -22.60
C THR A 518 5.04 104.21 -21.34
N LYS A 519 5.46 104.67 -20.17
CA LYS A 519 4.87 104.26 -18.88
C LYS A 519 3.37 104.56 -18.77
N GLY A 520 2.87 105.55 -19.53
CA GLY A 520 1.45 105.90 -19.55
C GLY A 520 0.57 104.89 -20.29
N ASP A 521 1.10 104.22 -21.32
CA ASP A 521 0.28 103.48 -22.29
C ASP A 521 -0.27 102.14 -21.74
N ARG A 522 0.28 101.63 -20.63
CA ARG A 522 -0.03 100.29 -20.11
C ARG A 522 -0.29 100.17 -18.62
N MET A 523 -0.19 101.23 -17.82
CA MET A 523 -0.60 101.15 -16.40
C MET A 523 -2.07 100.76 -16.25
N ASP A 524 -2.92 101.22 -17.18
CA ASP A 524 -4.35 100.90 -17.25
C ASP A 524 -4.62 99.43 -17.69
N GLU A 525 -3.64 98.71 -18.25
CA GLU A 525 -3.79 97.27 -18.60
C GLU A 525 -3.76 96.36 -17.36
N PHE A 526 -3.33 96.86 -16.20
CA PHE A 526 -3.28 96.12 -14.95
C PHE A 526 -4.38 96.67 -14.01
N PRO A 527 -5.50 95.96 -13.80
CA PRO A 527 -6.55 96.45 -12.90
C PRO A 527 -6.05 96.52 -11.46
N ASP A 528 -6.49 97.54 -10.71
CA ASP A 528 -6.11 97.70 -9.31
C ASP A 528 -6.60 96.51 -8.48
N MET A 529 -5.65 95.77 -7.92
CA MET A 529 -5.90 94.59 -7.11
C MET A 529 -6.27 94.92 -5.67
N SER A 530 -6.19 96.19 -5.24
CA SER A 530 -6.58 96.62 -3.88
C SER A 530 -8.02 96.20 -3.52
N GLU A 531 -8.89 96.19 -4.53
CA GLU A 531 -10.27 95.67 -4.54
C GLU A 531 -10.39 94.21 -4.06
N LEU A 532 -9.39 93.35 -4.28
CA LEU A 532 -9.41 91.96 -3.78
C LEU A 532 -9.31 91.89 -2.26
N GLY A 533 -8.65 92.87 -1.64
CA GLY A 533 -8.54 92.98 -0.18
C GLY A 533 -9.90 93.02 0.51
N HIS A 534 -10.92 93.58 -0.16
CA HIS A 534 -12.28 93.71 0.36
C HIS A 534 -13.04 92.39 0.52
N TYR A 535 -12.68 91.34 -0.22
CA TYR A 535 -13.35 90.04 -0.14
C TYR A 535 -12.77 89.14 0.96
N ILE A 536 -11.64 89.53 1.55
CA ILE A 536 -10.95 88.78 2.58
C ILE A 536 -11.61 89.00 3.94
N ARG A 537 -11.93 87.91 4.64
CA ARG A 537 -12.39 87.94 6.04
C ARG A 537 -11.92 86.72 6.83
N VAL A 538 -11.92 86.84 8.16
CA VAL A 538 -11.75 85.74 9.09
C VAL A 538 -13.07 85.41 9.78
N VAL A 539 -13.40 84.12 9.84
CA VAL A 539 -14.61 83.60 10.49
C VAL A 539 -14.18 82.53 11.50
N ALA A 540 -14.72 82.55 12.72
CA ALA A 540 -14.52 81.44 13.66
C ALA A 540 -15.29 80.18 13.19
N LEU A 541 -14.73 78.99 13.44
CA LEU A 541 -15.28 77.68 13.02
C LEU A 541 -15.70 76.82 14.22
#